data_AF-A0A412LDJ0-F1
#
_entry.id   AF-A0A412LDJ0-F1
#
_cell.length_a   1.000
_cell.length_b   1.000
_cell.length_c   1.000
_cell.angle_alpha   90.00
_cell.angle_beta   90.00
_cell.angle_gamma   90.00
#
_symmetry.space_group_name_H-M   'P 1'
#
loop_
_entity.id
_entity.type
_entity.pdbx_description
1 polymer ?
#
loop_
_entity_poly.entity_id
_entity_poly.type
_entity_poly.pdbx_seq_one_letter_code
_entity_poly.pdbx_strand_id
1 'polypeptide(L)'
;MGRKKDWKKRRKRILRRKLLRAAVLLVMLFMVIGMVALAVVGVKKLAGLFEKEKPAASDKVEQVEKGDKTKEPEKKEPEEQEDETTPQLVSNTPQNLTREQSIAQITKMSETYSDMKEILERQEEYPDELLLMLANNPETLEFVKNYPALQGTVNNADQLKKIREGSIPLLIQWDERWGYGAYGDSNIAISGCGPTCLPW
;
A
#
# COMPACT_ATOMS: atom_id res chain seq x y z
N MET A 1 -6.64 36.59 -7.84
CA MET A 1 -5.50 36.63 -6.88
C MET A 1 -5.54 35.57 -5.75
N GLY A 2 -6.54 34.66 -5.70
CA GLY A 2 -6.70 33.69 -4.59
C GLY A 2 -5.89 32.38 -4.68
N ARG A 3 -5.68 31.84 -5.89
CA ARG A 3 -5.10 30.50 -6.12
C ARG A 3 -3.68 30.30 -5.53
N LYS A 4 -2.84 31.34 -5.56
CA LYS A 4 -1.46 31.29 -5.02
C LYS A 4 -1.41 31.31 -3.49
N LYS A 5 -2.41 31.88 -2.80
CA LYS A 5 -2.47 31.92 -1.33
C LYS A 5 -2.86 30.55 -0.75
N ASP A 6 -3.70 29.80 -1.45
CA ASP A 6 -4.20 28.51 -0.98
C ASP A 6 -3.14 27.41 -1.05
N TRP A 7 -2.27 27.43 -2.08
CA TRP A 7 -1.11 26.53 -2.17
C TRP A 7 -0.14 26.72 -0.98
N LYS A 8 0.17 27.97 -0.61
CA LYS A 8 1.04 28.27 0.54
C LYS A 8 0.44 27.78 1.86
N LYS A 9 -0.88 27.91 2.04
CA LYS A 9 -1.58 27.41 3.23
C LYS A 9 -1.59 25.87 3.29
N ARG A 10 -1.78 25.21 2.15
CA ARG A 10 -1.77 23.74 2.04
C ARG A 10 -0.38 23.14 2.34
N ARG A 11 0.69 23.71 1.79
CA ARG A 11 2.08 23.28 2.07
C ARG A 11 2.46 23.42 3.54
N LYS A 12 2.00 24.49 4.21
CA LYS A 12 2.22 24.68 5.66
C LYS A 12 1.52 23.60 6.50
N ARG A 13 0.32 23.14 6.12
CA ARG A 13 -0.38 22.05 6.85
C ARG A 13 0.37 20.72 6.72
N ILE A 14 0.88 20.42 5.52
CA ILE A 14 1.68 19.20 5.27
C ILE A 14 2.99 19.24 6.07
N LEU A 15 3.71 20.36 6.03
CA LEU A 15 4.97 20.52 6.76
C LEU A 15 4.75 20.44 8.29
N ARG A 16 3.67 21.05 8.82
CA ARG A 16 3.30 20.94 10.23
C ARG A 16 2.99 19.50 10.64
N ARG A 17 2.27 18.73 9.80
CA ARG A 17 2.00 17.31 10.05
C ARG A 17 3.28 16.47 10.04
N LYS A 18 4.21 16.73 9.10
CA LYS A 18 5.52 16.06 9.05
C LYS A 18 6.38 16.39 10.29
N LEU A 19 6.43 17.66 10.68
CA LEU A 19 7.14 18.11 11.90
C LEU A 19 6.52 17.51 13.17
N LEU A 20 5.19 17.46 13.27
CA LEU A 20 4.49 16.85 14.42
C LEU A 20 4.79 15.35 14.51
N ARG A 21 4.70 14.61 13.40
CA ARG A 21 5.06 13.19 13.34
C ARG A 21 6.52 12.96 13.76
N ALA A 22 7.46 13.77 13.25
CA ALA A 22 8.86 13.68 13.63
C ALA A 22 9.10 13.96 15.14
N ALA A 23 8.44 14.98 15.70
CA ALA A 23 8.54 15.29 17.12
C ALA A 23 7.98 14.15 18.00
N VAL A 24 6.87 13.54 17.61
CA VAL A 24 6.31 12.37 18.32
C VAL A 24 7.29 11.19 18.28
N LEU A 25 7.89 10.89 17.12
CA LEU A 25 8.88 9.82 17.00
C LEU A 25 10.12 10.08 17.86
N LEU A 26 10.59 11.32 17.95
CA LEU A 26 11.71 11.69 18.83
C LEU A 26 11.35 11.51 20.31
N VAL A 27 10.16 11.95 20.73
CA VAL A 27 9.70 11.75 22.12
C VAL A 27 9.57 10.26 22.46
N MET A 28 9.02 9.45 21.55
CA MET A 28 8.92 8.01 21.72
C MET A 28 10.31 7.36 21.82
N LEU A 29 11.27 7.79 20.99
CA LEU A 29 12.66 7.33 21.06
C LEU A 29 13.29 7.64 22.43
N PHE A 30 13.11 8.87 22.93
CA PHE A 30 13.61 9.25 24.26
C PHE A 30 12.93 8.47 25.39
N MET A 31 11.63 8.19 25.29
CA MET A 31 10.93 7.33 26.27
C MET A 31 11.48 5.90 26.27
N VAL A 32 11.73 5.32 25.10
CA VAL A 32 12.31 3.97 24.98
C VAL A 32 13.73 3.93 25.56
N ILE A 33 14.57 4.91 25.21
CA ILE A 33 15.93 5.03 25.77
C ILE A 33 15.87 5.19 27.30
N GLY A 34 14.94 6.01 27.80
CA GLY A 34 14.71 6.18 29.23
C GLY A 34 14.27 4.88 29.93
N MET A 35 13.34 4.13 29.34
CA MET A 35 12.92 2.82 29.88
C MET A 35 14.06 1.81 29.90
N VAL A 36 14.88 1.74 28.84
CA VAL A 36 16.05 0.85 28.80
C VAL A 36 17.07 1.26 29.87
N ALA A 37 17.35 2.56 30.03
CA ALA A 37 18.25 3.05 31.09
C ALA A 37 17.72 2.72 32.49
N LEU A 38 16.41 2.89 32.74
CA LEU A 38 15.77 2.51 33.99
C LEU A 38 15.81 1.00 34.24
N ALA A 39 15.64 0.18 33.20
CA ALA A 39 15.76 -1.27 33.31
C ALA A 39 17.21 -1.68 33.64
N VAL A 40 18.22 -1.08 33.01
CA VAL A 40 19.64 -1.38 33.28
C VAL A 40 20.05 -0.91 34.69
N VAL A 41 19.62 0.27 35.12
CA VAL A 41 19.86 0.76 36.49
C VAL A 41 19.09 -0.09 37.49
N GLY A 42 17.84 -0.46 37.21
CA GLY A 42 17.02 -1.36 38.01
C GLY A 42 17.65 -2.73 38.18
N VAL A 43 18.19 -3.33 37.11
CA VAL A 43 18.94 -4.60 37.15
C VAL A 43 20.21 -4.45 37.99
N LYS A 44 20.97 -3.35 37.88
CA LYS A 44 22.14 -3.10 38.76
C LYS A 44 21.76 -2.88 40.23
N LYS A 45 20.64 -2.19 40.50
CA LYS A 45 20.13 -1.94 41.87
C LYS A 45 19.56 -3.22 42.50
N LEU A 46 19.00 -4.11 41.69
CA LEU A 46 18.49 -5.43 42.08
C LEU A 46 19.64 -6.44 42.25
N ALA A 47 20.65 -6.40 41.39
CA ALA A 47 21.86 -7.22 41.52
C ALA A 47 22.71 -6.80 42.73
N GLY A 48 22.79 -5.51 43.05
CA GLY A 48 23.46 -5.00 44.26
C GLY A 48 22.73 -5.33 45.57
N LEU A 49 21.47 -5.76 45.51
CA LEU A 49 20.74 -6.36 46.64
C LEU A 49 20.94 -7.88 46.74
N PHE A 50 21.40 -8.52 45.66
CA PHE A 50 21.60 -9.97 45.56
C PHE A 50 23.06 -10.41 45.72
N GLU A 51 23.98 -9.47 45.99
CA GLU A 51 25.40 -9.75 46.21
C GLU A 51 25.70 -10.19 47.66
N LYS A 52 24.81 -11.00 48.22
CA LYS A 52 25.04 -11.72 49.47
C LYS A 52 24.34 -13.07 49.41
N GLU A 53 24.88 -13.96 48.57
CA GLU A 53 25.15 -15.38 48.87
C GLU A 53 25.42 -16.17 47.57
N LYS A 54 26.68 -16.61 47.40
CA LYS A 54 27.03 -17.91 46.78
C LYS A 54 27.44 -18.83 47.94
N PRO A 55 27.13 -20.13 47.90
CA PRO A 55 27.88 -21.16 47.14
C PRO A 55 26.90 -22.16 46.46
N ALA A 56 27.26 -23.31 45.86
CA ALA A 56 28.35 -23.85 45.04
C ALA A 56 28.00 -25.34 44.81
N ALA A 57 28.13 -25.84 43.56
CA ALA A 57 28.22 -27.27 43.15
C ALA A 57 27.01 -28.20 43.47
N SER A 58 26.68 -29.30 42.79
CA SER A 58 26.96 -29.96 41.50
C SER A 58 25.71 -30.84 41.24
N ASP A 59 25.31 -31.18 40.02
CA ASP A 59 25.72 -32.45 39.38
C ASP A 59 25.23 -32.51 37.93
N LYS A 60 26.08 -33.13 37.10
CA LYS A 60 25.81 -33.53 35.71
C LYS A 60 25.05 -34.85 35.67
N VAL A 61 24.12 -35.01 34.73
CA VAL A 61 23.89 -36.20 33.89
C VAL A 61 23.23 -35.67 32.59
N GLU A 62 23.95 -35.47 31.50
CA GLU A 62 24.23 -36.42 30.39
C GLU A 62 23.08 -36.57 29.37
N GLN A 63 23.49 -36.47 28.10
CA GLN A 63 22.71 -36.37 26.86
C GLN A 63 22.00 -37.66 26.47
N VAL A 64 21.00 -37.58 25.56
CA VAL A 64 20.94 -38.42 24.34
C VAL A 64 20.23 -37.66 23.21
N GLU A 65 20.86 -37.68 22.03
CA GLU A 65 20.40 -37.20 20.72
C GLU A 65 19.36 -38.10 20.03
N LYS A 66 18.60 -37.52 19.08
CA LYS A 66 18.25 -37.97 17.71
C LYS A 66 16.88 -37.40 17.36
N GLY A 67 16.60 -36.82 16.19
CA GLY A 67 17.22 -36.97 14.88
C GLY A 67 16.11 -37.26 13.86
N ASP A 68 16.28 -36.74 12.65
CA ASP A 68 15.50 -36.96 11.40
C ASP A 68 14.17 -36.17 11.28
N LYS A 69 14.01 -35.13 10.44
CA LYS A 69 14.28 -34.90 9.01
C LYS A 69 13.36 -35.70 8.07
N THR A 70 12.64 -34.96 7.21
CA THR A 70 12.51 -35.18 5.75
C THR A 70 11.09 -35.31 5.17
N LYS A 71 10.75 -34.30 4.34
CA LYS A 71 9.99 -34.28 3.05
C LYS A 71 8.46 -34.47 2.99
N GLU A 72 7.81 -33.37 2.58
CA GLU A 72 7.10 -33.16 1.29
C GLU A 72 6.79 -34.39 0.41
N PRO A 73 5.59 -34.42 -0.18
CA PRO A 73 5.54 -34.64 -1.62
C PRO A 73 4.58 -33.72 -2.38
N GLU A 74 5.09 -33.24 -3.50
CA GLU A 74 4.46 -32.72 -4.70
C GLU A 74 3.61 -33.80 -5.43
N LYS A 75 2.48 -33.41 -6.05
CA LYS A 75 1.99 -34.08 -7.27
C LYS A 75 0.98 -33.28 -8.12
N LYS A 76 1.50 -32.79 -9.25
CA LYS A 76 1.04 -32.81 -10.67
C LYS A 76 -0.36 -32.35 -11.13
N GLU A 77 -0.25 -31.65 -12.26
CA GLU A 77 -1.23 -31.23 -13.29
C GLU A 77 -2.20 -32.30 -13.80
N PRO A 78 -3.21 -31.85 -14.56
CA PRO A 78 -3.28 -32.25 -15.97
C PRO A 78 -3.52 -31.09 -16.97
N GLU A 79 -2.86 -31.16 -18.12
CA GLU A 79 -3.31 -30.63 -19.45
C GLU A 79 -4.67 -31.27 -19.82
N GLU A 80 -5.54 -30.75 -20.69
CA GLU A 80 -5.36 -30.20 -22.03
C GLU A 80 -6.74 -29.67 -22.53
N GLN A 81 -6.78 -28.61 -23.34
CA GLN A 81 -7.42 -28.58 -24.68
C GLN A 81 -7.70 -27.17 -25.19
N GLU A 82 -7.30 -26.99 -26.45
CA GLU A 82 -7.32 -25.80 -27.29
C GLU A 82 -8.74 -25.44 -27.75
N ASP A 83 -9.08 -24.15 -27.73
CA ASP A 83 -10.04 -23.56 -28.68
C ASP A 83 -9.55 -22.17 -29.09
N GLU A 84 -9.25 -22.03 -30.37
CA GLU A 84 -8.77 -20.82 -31.01
C GLU A 84 -9.91 -19.79 -31.09
N THR A 85 -9.76 -18.65 -30.38
CA THR A 85 -10.12 -17.29 -30.84
C THR A 85 -10.09 -16.33 -29.64
N THR A 86 -8.90 -15.97 -29.16
CA THR A 86 -8.76 -14.90 -28.15
C THR A 86 -7.77 -13.83 -28.66
N PRO A 87 -8.12 -12.53 -28.60
CA PRO A 87 -7.18 -11.45 -28.89
C PRO A 87 -5.91 -11.64 -28.06
N GLN A 88 -4.74 -11.50 -28.68
CA GLN A 88 -3.44 -11.79 -28.06
C GLN A 88 -3.35 -11.20 -26.64
N LEU A 89 -3.36 -12.11 -25.66
CA LEU A 89 -3.17 -11.82 -24.26
C LEU A 89 -1.71 -11.39 -24.08
N VAL A 90 -1.47 -10.07 -24.14
CA VAL A 90 -0.26 -9.48 -23.56
C VAL A 90 -0.16 -10.02 -22.13
N SER A 91 0.99 -10.57 -21.76
CA SER A 91 1.17 -11.29 -20.50
C SER A 91 0.56 -10.51 -19.32
N ASN A 92 -0.47 -11.08 -18.69
CA ASN A 92 -1.24 -10.50 -17.58
C ASN A 92 -0.44 -10.35 -16.27
N THR A 93 0.89 -10.37 -16.33
CA THR A 93 1.75 -10.20 -15.17
C THR A 93 2.00 -8.70 -14.97
N PRO A 94 1.51 -8.10 -13.87
CA PRO A 94 1.78 -6.70 -13.58
C PRO A 94 3.28 -6.46 -13.54
N GLN A 95 3.75 -5.50 -14.34
CA GLN A 95 5.16 -5.14 -14.38
C GLN A 95 5.43 -4.08 -13.32
N ASN A 96 6.57 -4.20 -12.64
CA ASN A 96 7.06 -3.16 -11.74
C ASN A 96 7.93 -2.18 -12.55
N LEU A 97 7.30 -1.14 -13.09
CA LEU A 97 7.90 -0.16 -13.98
C LEU A 97 8.32 1.09 -13.19
N THR A 98 9.42 1.71 -13.59
CA THR A 98 9.73 3.08 -13.15
C THR A 98 8.76 4.08 -13.78
N ARG A 99 8.70 5.29 -13.25
CA ARG A 99 7.87 6.37 -13.79
C ARG A 99 8.13 6.60 -15.29
N GLU A 100 9.39 6.64 -15.70
CA GLU A 100 9.79 6.85 -17.09
C GLU A 100 9.32 5.70 -17.99
N GLN A 101 9.42 4.46 -17.50
CA GLN A 101 8.94 3.27 -18.21
C GLN A 101 7.41 3.28 -18.32
N SER A 102 6.69 3.65 -17.26
CA SER A 102 5.24 3.82 -17.30
C SER A 102 4.82 4.89 -18.32
N ILE A 103 5.49 6.04 -18.34
CA ILE A 103 5.25 7.11 -19.32
C ILE A 103 5.50 6.62 -20.75
N ALA A 104 6.59 5.90 -20.98
CA ALA A 104 6.91 5.34 -22.30
C ALA A 104 5.82 4.34 -22.77
N GLN A 105 5.33 3.49 -21.87
CA GLN A 105 4.25 2.56 -22.17
C GLN A 105 2.92 3.26 -22.45
N ILE A 106 2.54 4.25 -21.62
CA ILE A 106 1.35 5.08 -21.84
C ILE A 106 1.47 5.84 -23.18
N THR A 107 2.66 6.33 -23.52
CA THR A 107 2.92 7.00 -24.80
C THR A 107 2.64 6.07 -25.97
N LYS A 108 3.13 4.83 -25.92
CA LYS A 108 2.82 3.81 -26.94
C LYS A 108 1.32 3.53 -27.02
N MET A 109 0.63 3.41 -25.88
CA MET A 109 -0.80 3.16 -25.82
C MET A 109 -1.65 4.37 -26.28
N SER A 110 -1.12 5.59 -26.21
CA SER A 110 -1.81 6.81 -26.63
C SER A 110 -2.08 6.90 -28.14
N GLU A 111 -1.46 6.02 -28.93
CA GLU A 111 -1.79 5.81 -30.35
C GLU A 111 -3.21 5.24 -30.51
N THR A 112 -3.63 4.38 -29.58
CA THR A 112 -4.96 3.77 -29.54
C THR A 112 -5.93 4.55 -28.66
N TYR A 113 -5.47 5.04 -27.50
CA TYR A 113 -6.28 5.75 -26.53
C TYR A 113 -5.93 7.25 -26.52
N SER A 114 -6.65 8.05 -27.31
CA SER A 114 -6.37 9.48 -27.45
C SER A 114 -6.35 10.25 -26.13
N ASP A 115 -7.17 9.85 -25.17
CA ASP A 115 -7.33 10.49 -23.86
C ASP A 115 -6.07 10.35 -22.99
N MET A 116 -5.20 9.37 -23.26
CA MET A 116 -3.92 9.24 -22.57
C MET A 116 -2.97 10.41 -22.89
N LYS A 117 -3.17 11.14 -24.00
CA LYS A 117 -2.37 12.33 -24.33
C LYS A 117 -2.56 13.45 -23.32
N GLU A 118 -3.79 13.67 -22.86
CA GLU A 118 -4.09 14.68 -21.83
C GLU A 118 -3.37 14.34 -20.51
N ILE A 119 -3.31 13.05 -20.16
CA ILE A 119 -2.60 12.56 -18.98
C ILE A 119 -1.09 12.78 -19.13
N LEU A 120 -0.52 12.52 -20.31
CA LEU A 120 0.91 12.73 -20.60
C LEU A 120 1.29 14.22 -20.55
N GLU A 121 0.46 15.11 -21.09
CA GLU A 121 0.67 16.57 -21.03
C GLU A 121 0.70 17.11 -19.60
N ARG A 122 -0.07 16.47 -18.70
CA ARG A 122 -0.20 16.86 -17.29
C ARG A 122 0.40 15.83 -16.33
N GLN A 123 1.35 15.04 -16.80
CA GLN A 123 1.88 13.88 -16.07
C GLN A 123 2.37 14.21 -14.64
N GLU A 124 2.86 15.44 -14.40
CA GLU A 124 3.31 15.91 -13.08
C GLU A 124 2.19 16.00 -12.02
N GLU A 125 0.93 16.06 -12.44
CA GLU A 125 -0.22 16.07 -11.52
C GLU A 125 -0.57 14.68 -10.97
N TYR A 126 0.05 13.63 -11.51
CA TYR A 126 -0.24 12.24 -11.19
C TYR A 126 0.92 11.60 -10.40
N PRO A 127 0.62 10.96 -9.24
CA PRO A 127 1.57 10.09 -8.54
C PRO A 127 2.09 8.96 -9.43
N ASP A 128 3.29 8.49 -9.14
CA ASP A 128 3.96 7.42 -9.88
C ASP A 128 3.12 6.14 -9.91
N GLU A 129 2.45 5.83 -8.79
CA GLU A 129 1.62 4.63 -8.65
C GLU A 129 0.40 4.66 -9.58
N LEU A 130 -0.17 5.84 -9.89
CA LEU A 130 -1.27 5.94 -10.85
C LEU A 130 -0.82 5.76 -12.28
N LEU A 131 0.35 6.31 -12.64
CA LEU A 131 0.90 6.11 -13.98
C LEU A 131 1.30 4.65 -14.17
N LEU A 132 1.85 4.00 -13.15
CA LEU A 132 2.11 2.58 -13.14
C LEU A 132 0.83 1.75 -13.30
N MET A 133 -0.23 2.11 -12.56
CA MET A 133 -1.53 1.45 -12.67
C MET A 133 -2.10 1.56 -14.08
N LEU A 134 -2.05 2.74 -14.70
CA LEU A 134 -2.54 2.96 -16.07
C LEU A 134 -1.72 2.21 -17.11
N ALA A 135 -0.39 2.19 -16.95
CA ALA A 135 0.50 1.49 -17.86
C ALA A 135 0.22 -0.02 -17.87
N ASN A 136 -0.06 -0.60 -16.70
CA ASN A 136 -0.40 -2.02 -16.56
C ASN A 136 -1.88 -2.32 -16.89
N ASN A 137 -2.80 -1.38 -16.65
CA ASN A 137 -4.25 -1.59 -16.73
C ASN A 137 -4.91 -0.44 -17.54
N PRO A 138 -4.98 -0.56 -18.88
CA PRO A 138 -5.59 0.45 -19.75
C PRO A 138 -7.03 0.81 -19.38
N GLU A 139 -7.80 -0.13 -18.83
CA GLU A 139 -9.18 0.03 -18.38
C GLU A 139 -9.34 1.02 -17.22
N THR A 140 -8.24 1.40 -16.55
CA THR A 140 -8.24 2.41 -15.49
C THR A 140 -8.19 3.84 -16.01
N LEU A 141 -8.13 4.03 -17.34
CA LEU A 141 -7.99 5.33 -18.01
C LEU A 141 -8.96 6.39 -17.50
N GLU A 142 -10.25 6.07 -17.41
CA GLU A 142 -11.27 7.02 -16.98
C GLU A 142 -11.03 7.50 -15.54
N PHE A 143 -10.67 6.56 -14.65
CA PHE A 143 -10.35 6.88 -13.27
C PHE A 143 -9.10 7.76 -13.18
N VAL A 144 -8.03 7.40 -13.88
CA VAL A 144 -6.79 8.18 -13.85
C VAL A 144 -7.02 9.56 -14.43
N LYS A 145 -7.73 9.69 -15.57
CA LYS A 145 -8.05 10.99 -16.17
C LYS A 145 -8.74 11.94 -15.18
N ASN A 146 -9.71 11.45 -14.43
CA ASN A 146 -10.51 12.24 -13.50
C ASN A 146 -9.84 12.49 -12.13
N TYR A 147 -8.71 11.82 -11.83
CA TYR A 147 -8.00 11.94 -10.56
C TYR A 147 -7.71 13.38 -10.10
N PRO A 148 -7.19 14.31 -10.92
CA PRO A 148 -6.84 15.64 -10.42
C PRO A 148 -8.05 16.46 -9.95
N ALA A 149 -9.24 16.15 -10.49
CA ALA A 149 -10.49 16.80 -10.12
C ALA A 149 -11.15 16.14 -8.90
N LEU A 150 -11.09 14.80 -8.81
CA LEU A 150 -11.85 14.02 -7.83
C LEU A 150 -11.02 13.50 -6.65
N GLN A 151 -9.69 13.65 -6.66
CA GLN A 151 -8.83 13.14 -5.59
C GLN A 151 -9.25 13.64 -4.20
N GLY A 152 -9.42 12.69 -3.28
CA GLY A 152 -9.87 12.94 -1.90
C GLY A 152 -11.38 13.09 -1.74
N THR A 153 -12.16 12.93 -2.81
CA THR A 153 -13.63 12.88 -2.74
C THR A 153 -14.11 11.44 -2.56
N VAL A 154 -15.27 11.31 -1.92
CA VAL A 154 -15.92 10.03 -1.64
C VAL A 154 -17.41 10.24 -1.87
N ASN A 155 -18.01 9.46 -2.76
CA ASN A 155 -19.37 9.65 -3.26
C ASN A 155 -20.23 8.41 -2.95
N ASN A 156 -20.29 8.05 -1.67
CA ASN A 156 -20.74 6.72 -1.24
C ASN A 156 -22.25 6.50 -1.27
N ALA A 157 -23.05 7.42 -0.74
CA ALA A 157 -24.41 7.04 -0.31
C ALA A 157 -25.48 7.16 -1.40
N ASP A 158 -25.44 8.22 -2.21
CA ASP A 158 -26.57 8.54 -3.10
C ASP A 158 -26.45 7.92 -4.48
N GLN A 159 -25.25 7.49 -4.88
CA GLN A 159 -25.04 6.78 -6.15
C GLN A 159 -25.45 5.31 -6.06
N LEU A 160 -25.23 4.66 -4.91
CA LEU A 160 -25.65 3.27 -4.69
C LEU A 160 -27.17 3.12 -4.58
N LYS A 161 -27.86 4.11 -4.03
CA LYS A 161 -29.33 4.15 -3.98
C LYS A 161 -29.99 4.24 -5.37
N LYS A 162 -29.24 4.61 -6.40
CA LYS A 162 -29.73 4.69 -7.79
C LYS A 162 -29.62 3.36 -8.54
N ILE A 163 -29.02 2.33 -7.92
CA ILE A 163 -28.95 1.00 -8.51
C ILE A 163 -30.37 0.44 -8.63
N ARG A 164 -30.73 0.03 -9.85
CA ARG A 164 -32.06 -0.51 -10.15
C ARG A 164 -32.28 -1.81 -9.36
N GLU A 165 -33.42 -1.92 -8.72
CA GLU A 165 -33.82 -3.15 -8.03
C GLU A 165 -33.80 -4.35 -9.01
N GLY A 166 -33.18 -5.45 -8.60
CA GLY A 166 -32.95 -6.62 -9.44
C GLY A 166 -31.72 -6.56 -10.38
N SER A 167 -30.92 -5.48 -10.35
CA SER A 167 -29.64 -5.42 -11.07
C SER A 167 -28.45 -5.71 -10.15
N ILE A 168 -27.42 -6.38 -10.69
CA ILE A 168 -26.14 -6.58 -10.00
C ILE A 168 -25.22 -5.43 -10.41
N PRO A 169 -24.84 -4.53 -9.48
CA PRO A 169 -23.96 -3.42 -9.81
C PRO A 169 -22.53 -3.93 -10.10
N LEU A 170 -21.88 -3.35 -11.10
CA LEU A 170 -20.44 -3.49 -11.25
C LEU A 170 -19.76 -2.77 -10.08
N LEU A 171 -18.91 -3.49 -9.34
CA LEU A 171 -18.09 -2.95 -8.26
C LEU A 171 -16.63 -3.26 -8.57
N ILE A 172 -15.83 -2.22 -8.82
CA ILE A 172 -14.41 -2.35 -9.20
C ILE A 172 -13.53 -1.55 -8.25
N GLN A 173 -12.25 -1.91 -8.15
CA GLN A 173 -11.33 -1.29 -7.19
C GLN A 173 -11.23 0.24 -7.39
N TRP A 174 -11.13 0.71 -8.63
CA TRP A 174 -11.03 2.12 -9.03
C TRP A 174 -12.38 2.76 -9.35
N ASP A 175 -13.46 2.31 -8.72
CA ASP A 175 -14.78 2.91 -8.92
C ASP A 175 -14.82 4.36 -8.43
N GLU A 176 -15.38 5.29 -9.21
CA GLU A 176 -15.46 6.71 -8.83
C GLU A 176 -16.17 6.95 -7.48
N ARG A 177 -17.11 6.07 -7.09
CA ARG A 177 -17.86 6.21 -5.84
C ARG A 177 -16.94 6.19 -4.61
N TRP A 178 -15.83 5.46 -4.65
CA TRP A 178 -14.91 5.32 -3.51
C TRP A 178 -13.42 5.43 -3.84
N GLY A 179 -12.99 5.12 -5.06
CA GLY A 179 -11.59 4.95 -5.45
C GLY A 179 -10.70 6.16 -5.19
N TYR A 180 -11.26 7.37 -5.27
CA TYR A 180 -10.54 8.63 -4.95
C TYR A 180 -10.43 8.93 -3.45
N GLY A 181 -11.16 8.19 -2.61
CA GLY A 181 -11.16 8.37 -1.17
C GLY A 181 -9.78 8.11 -0.59
N ALA A 182 -9.38 8.93 0.38
CA ALA A 182 -8.09 8.79 1.05
C ALA A 182 -8.05 7.49 1.87
N TYR A 183 -6.99 6.69 1.70
CA TYR A 183 -6.72 5.49 2.46
C TYR A 183 -5.23 5.37 2.76
N GLY A 184 -4.87 5.40 4.04
CA GLY A 184 -3.47 5.46 4.46
C GLY A 184 -2.77 6.72 3.93
N ASP A 185 -1.66 6.53 3.21
CA ASP A 185 -0.90 7.61 2.58
C ASP A 185 -1.28 7.83 1.09
N SER A 186 -2.24 7.07 0.54
CA SER A 186 -2.70 7.17 -0.85
C SER A 186 -4.25 7.15 -0.93
N ASN A 187 -4.84 6.65 -2.03
CA ASN A 187 -6.28 6.49 -2.22
C ASN A 187 -6.70 5.01 -2.26
N ILE A 188 -8.00 4.75 -2.18
CA ILE A 188 -8.56 3.39 -2.15
C ILE A 188 -8.18 2.60 -3.41
N ALA A 189 -8.20 3.25 -4.58
CA ALA A 189 -7.87 2.60 -5.85
C ALA A 189 -6.46 2.00 -5.87
N ILE A 190 -5.47 2.71 -5.29
CA ILE A 190 -4.07 2.27 -5.26
C ILE A 190 -3.78 1.36 -4.06
N SER A 191 -4.40 1.62 -2.91
CA SER A 191 -3.89 1.15 -1.62
C SER A 191 -4.47 -0.18 -1.13
N GLY A 192 -5.50 -0.75 -1.76
CA GLY A 192 -6.14 -1.95 -1.23
C GLY A 192 -6.98 -2.72 -2.23
N CYS A 193 -7.25 -4.00 -1.93
CA CYS A 193 -8.16 -4.87 -2.68
C CYS A 193 -9.63 -4.46 -2.49
N GLY A 194 -10.02 -3.31 -3.05
CA GLY A 194 -11.43 -2.90 -3.21
C GLY A 194 -12.25 -2.76 -1.91
N PRO A 195 -13.59 -2.71 -2.04
CA PRO A 195 -14.54 -2.35 -0.96
C PRO A 195 -14.69 -3.41 0.16
N THR A 196 -14.00 -4.54 0.05
CA THR A 196 -14.04 -5.64 1.04
C THR A 196 -13.60 -5.21 2.44
N CYS A 197 -12.86 -4.09 2.56
CA CYS A 197 -12.32 -3.60 3.83
C CYS A 197 -12.89 -2.25 4.29
N LEU A 198 -13.86 -1.66 3.59
CA LEU A 198 -14.45 -0.39 4.00
C LEU A 198 -15.66 -0.65 4.92
N PRO A 199 -15.67 -0.12 6.15
CA PRO A 199 -16.90 -0.07 6.92
C PRO A 199 -17.88 0.85 6.18
N TRP A 200 -18.95 0.25 5.66
CA TRP A 200 -20.06 0.92 4.97
C TRP A 200 -20.86 1.82 5.91
#